data_AF-A0A3M2C093-F1
#
_entry.id   AF-A0A3M2C093-F1
#
_cell.length_a   1.000
_cell.length_b   1.000
_cell.length_c   1.000
_cell.angle_alpha   90.00
_cell.angle_beta   90.00
_cell.angle_gamma   90.00
#
_symmetry.space_group_name_H-M   'P 1'
#
loop_
_entity.id
_entity.type
_entity.pdbx_description
1 polymer ?
#
loop_
_entity_poly.entity_id
_entity_poly.type
_entity_poly.pdbx_seq_one_letter_code
_entity_poly.pdbx_strand_id
1 'polypeptide(L)'
;MRTTLTLESDVAARLKREMKRRGVSFKETVNAVLRRGLLEVEREEPPSRFVVRPQALEARPGVDFDDVPELLERLDGPLFR
;
A
#
# COMPACT_ATOMS: atom_id res chain seq x y z
N MET A 1 19.61 23.37 -9.84
CA MET A 1 20.64 23.63 -8.82
C MET A 1 21.94 22.91 -9.19
N ARG A 2 23.10 23.47 -8.85
CA ARG A 2 24.40 22.77 -8.94
C ARG A 2 24.82 22.37 -7.53
N THR A 3 25.08 21.08 -7.35
CA THR A 3 25.42 20.46 -6.07
C THR A 3 26.55 19.48 -6.29
N THR A 4 27.49 19.39 -5.35
CA THR A 4 28.52 18.35 -5.32
C THR A 4 28.07 17.29 -4.33
N LEU A 5 28.05 16.03 -4.76
CA LEU A 5 27.66 14.88 -3.95
C LEU A 5 28.81 13.87 -3.97
N THR A 6 29.25 13.44 -2.80
CA THR A 6 30.18 12.31 -2.66
C THR A 6 29.39 11.02 -2.74
N LEU A 7 29.83 10.08 -3.58
CA LEU A 7 29.16 8.79 -3.80
C LEU A 7 30.11 7.66 -3.45
N GLU A 8 29.58 6.62 -2.81
CA GLU A 8 30.28 5.36 -2.65
C GLU A 8 30.64 4.75 -4.00
N SER A 9 31.77 4.05 -4.03
CA SER A 9 32.37 3.54 -5.28
C SER A 9 31.44 2.58 -6.03
N ASP A 10 30.66 1.78 -5.31
CA ASP A 10 29.69 0.83 -5.86
C ASP A 10 28.45 1.53 -6.44
N VAL A 11 27.94 2.56 -5.75
CA VAL A 11 26.83 3.40 -6.21
C VAL A 11 27.23 4.15 -7.48
N ALA A 12 28.41 4.76 -7.50
CA ALA A 12 28.93 5.44 -8.68
C ALA A 12 29.08 4.46 -9.88
N ALA A 13 29.56 3.24 -9.64
CA ALA A 13 29.67 2.22 -10.68
C ALA A 13 28.30 1.80 -11.23
N ARG A 14 27.29 1.62 -10.36
CA ARG A 14 25.90 1.30 -10.76
C ARG A 14 25.29 2.41 -11.60
N LEU A 15 25.45 3.67 -11.19
CA LEU A 15 24.96 4.84 -11.93
C LEU A 15 25.62 4.97 -13.30
N LYS A 16 26.94 4.76 -13.40
CA LYS A 16 27.65 4.75 -14.69
C LYS A 16 27.15 3.65 -15.64
N ARG A 17 26.84 2.46 -15.12
CA ARG A 17 26.24 1.39 -15.92
C ARG A 17 24.84 1.77 -16.42
N GLU A 18 24.01 2.35 -15.55
CA GLU A 18 22.68 2.80 -15.93
C GLU A 18 22.70 3.92 -16.96
N MET A 19 23.62 4.87 -16.80
CA MET A 19 23.87 5.96 -17.75
C MET A 19 24.20 5.39 -19.14
N LYS A 20 25.13 4.43 -19.22
CA LYS A 20 25.48 3.75 -20.47
C LYS A 20 24.30 2.99 -21.08
N ARG A 21 23.48 2.32 -20.26
CA ARG A 21 22.30 1.59 -20.72
C ARG A 21 21.23 2.50 -21.32
N ARG A 22 20.99 3.67 -20.71
CA ARG A 22 19.96 4.62 -21.15
C ARG A 22 20.43 5.57 -22.24
N GLY A 23 21.74 5.75 -22.41
CA GLY A 23 22.30 6.73 -23.37
C GLY A 23 22.06 8.19 -22.98
N VAL A 24 21.83 8.46 -21.69
CA VAL A 24 21.55 9.82 -21.15
C VAL A 24 22.72 10.31 -20.30
N SER A 25 22.71 11.59 -19.91
CA SER A 25 23.79 12.15 -19.11
C SER A 25 23.83 11.56 -17.68
N PHE A 26 25.00 11.66 -17.03
CA PHE A 26 25.15 11.24 -15.62
C PHE A 26 24.16 11.96 -14.70
N LYS A 27 23.97 13.28 -14.91
CA LYS A 27 23.02 14.11 -14.17
C LYS A 27 21.58 13.62 -14.32
N GLU A 28 21.15 13.31 -15.54
CA GLU A 28 19.80 12.79 -15.79
C GLU A 28 19.59 11.43 -15.12
N THR A 29 20.59 10.56 -15.22
CA THR A 29 20.58 9.24 -14.57
C THR A 29 20.43 9.38 -13.06
N VAL A 30 21.26 10.21 -12.42
CA VAL A 30 21.22 10.48 -10.97
C VAL A 30 19.85 11.01 -10.56
N ASN A 31 19.35 12.05 -11.23
CA ASN A 31 18.07 12.65 -10.89
C ASN A 31 16.90 11.68 -11.08
N ALA A 32 16.91 10.86 -12.13
CA ALA A 32 15.85 9.88 -12.37
C ALA A 32 15.83 8.79 -11.29
N VAL A 33 17.00 8.28 -10.90
CA VAL A 33 17.13 7.27 -9.83
C VAL A 33 16.72 7.86 -8.48
N LEU A 34 17.18 9.05 -8.13
CA LEU A 34 16.83 9.71 -6.86
C LEU A 34 15.33 10.00 -6.77
N ARG A 35 14.70 10.51 -7.83
CA ARG A 35 13.23 10.72 -7.84
C ARG A 35 12.47 9.44 -7.58
N ARG A 36 12.88 8.33 -8.21
CA ARG A 36 12.24 7.03 -7.96
C ARG A 36 12.44 6.57 -6.52
N GLY A 37 13.65 6.71 -5.98
CA GLY A 37 13.93 6.35 -4.59
C GLY A 37 13.12 7.18 -3.59
N LEU A 38 13.00 8.49 -3.82
CA LEU A 38 12.19 9.36 -2.97
C LEU A 38 10.70 8.98 -2.98
N LEU A 39 10.15 8.57 -4.13
CA LEU A 39 8.78 8.05 -4.21
C LEU A 39 8.58 6.72 -3.46
N GLU A 40 9.63 5.92 -3.29
CA GLU A 40 9.57 4.70 -2.47
C GLU A 40 9.62 5.05 -0.98
N VAL A 41 10.47 6.01 -0.59
CA VAL A 41 10.54 6.53 0.78
C VAL A 41 9.21 7.19 1.22
N GLU A 42 8.56 7.94 0.33
CA GLU A 42 7.23 8.53 0.60
C GLU A 42 6.14 7.45 0.78
N ARG A 43 6.27 6.30 0.10
CA ARG A 43 5.34 5.17 0.25
C ARG A 43 5.60 4.32 1.49
N GLU A 44 6.79 4.40 2.06
CA GLU A 44 7.13 3.75 3.32
C GLU A 44 6.51 4.44 4.55
N GLU A 45 5.67 5.48 4.36
CA GLU A 45 4.72 5.85 5.40
C GLU A 45 3.98 4.59 5.87
N PRO A 46 4.04 4.26 7.18
CA PRO A 46 3.55 2.98 7.65
C PRO A 46 2.11 2.82 7.18
N PRO A 47 1.75 1.68 6.56
CA PRO A 47 0.39 1.48 6.09
C PRO A 47 -0.53 1.79 7.25
N SER A 48 -1.46 2.73 7.03
CA SER A 48 -2.40 3.15 8.07
C SER A 48 -2.97 1.88 8.70
N ARG A 49 -2.85 1.72 10.02
CA ARG A 49 -3.35 0.53 10.72
C ARG A 49 -4.75 0.23 10.21
N PHE A 50 -5.03 -1.01 9.86
CA PHE A 50 -6.38 -1.41 9.50
C PHE A 50 -7.33 -1.05 10.67
N VAL A 51 -8.28 -0.14 10.42
CA VAL A 51 -9.29 0.26 11.40
C VAL A 51 -10.64 -0.24 10.92
N VAL A 52 -11.26 -1.11 11.71
CA VAL A 52 -12.69 -1.44 11.54
C VAL A 52 -13.49 -0.26 12.08
N ARG A 53 -14.39 0.27 11.25
CA ARG A 53 -15.42 1.22 11.68
C ARG A 53 -16.71 0.43 11.89
N PRO A 54 -16.97 -0.09 13.11
CA PRO A 54 -18.19 -0.85 13.35
C PRO A 54 -19.39 0.06 13.14
N GLN A 55 -20.42 -0.47 12.50
CA GLN A 55 -21.75 0.14 12.50
C GLN A 55 -22.58 -0.56 13.55
N ALA A 56 -23.21 0.20 14.44
CA ALA A 56 -24.24 -0.33 15.31
C ALA A 56 -25.44 -0.66 14.41
N LEU A 57 -25.64 -1.94 14.11
CA LEU A 57 -26.74 -2.38 13.26
C LEU A 57 -28.10 -2.34 13.96
N GLU A 58 -28.09 -2.14 15.29
CA GLU A 58 -29.23 -2.24 16.22
C GLU A 58 -30.06 -3.52 15.99
N ALA A 59 -30.29 -4.29 17.05
CA ALA A 59 -31.20 -5.43 16.95
C ALA A 59 -32.55 -4.94 16.42
N ARG A 60 -32.98 -5.44 15.26
CA ARG A 60 -34.35 -5.19 14.78
C ARG A 60 -35.31 -5.70 15.87
N PRO A 61 -36.43 -5.03 16.14
CA PRO A 61 -37.37 -5.51 17.15
C PRO A 61 -37.76 -6.98 16.91
N GLY A 62 -37.52 -7.83 17.91
CA GLY A 62 -37.75 -9.27 17.83
C GLY A 62 -36.78 -10.02 16.92
N VAL A 63 -35.54 -9.55 16.80
CA VAL A 63 -34.42 -10.28 16.18
C VAL A 63 -33.27 -10.26 17.18
N ASP A 64 -32.93 -11.43 17.72
CA ASP A 64 -31.69 -11.61 18.46
C ASP A 64 -30.58 -12.01 17.48
N PHE A 65 -29.49 -11.25 17.46
CA PHE A 65 -28.34 -11.56 16.61
C PHE A 65 -27.40 -12.62 17.22
N ASP A 66 -27.59 -12.95 18.50
CA ASP A 66 -26.83 -14.00 19.18
C ASP A 66 -27.50 -15.38 19.05
N ASP A 67 -28.79 -15.45 18.68
CA ASP A 67 -29.50 -16.70 18.34
C ASP A 67 -29.36 -17.05 16.85
N VAL A 68 -28.24 -17.71 16.52
CA VAL A 68 -27.93 -18.13 15.14
C VAL A 68 -29.00 -19.08 14.54
N PRO A 69 -29.50 -20.11 15.26
CA PRO A 69 -30.58 -20.96 14.75
C PRO A 69 -31.84 -20.19 14.33
N GLU A 70 -32.35 -19.29 15.17
CA GLU A 70 -33.55 -18.50 14.86
C GLU A 70 -33.34 -17.60 13.65
N LEU A 71 -32.16 -16.95 13.56
CA LEU A 71 -31.79 -16.11 12.43
C LEU A 71 -31.78 -16.88 11.11
N LEU A 72 -31.20 -18.09 11.09
CA LEU A 72 -31.15 -18.92 9.90
C LEU A 72 -32.54 -19.36 9.45
N GLU A 73 -33.40 -19.79 10.38
CA GLU A 73 -34.79 -20.15 10.06
C GLU A 73 -35.56 -18.98 9.45
N ARG A 74 -35.33 -17.76 9.96
CA ARG A 74 -35.99 -16.54 9.47
C ARG A 74 -35.46 -16.05 8.12
N LEU A 75 -34.19 -16.28 7.82
CA LEU A 75 -33.55 -15.87 6.56
C LEU A 75 -33.80 -16.88 5.43
N ASP A 76 -33.65 -18.17 5.70
CA ASP A 76 -33.73 -19.23 4.70
C ASP A 76 -35.17 -19.76 4.52
N GLY A 77 -36.04 -19.55 5.51
CA GLY A 77 -37.44 -19.99 5.51
C GLY A 77 -37.60 -21.52 5.63
N PRO A 78 -38.85 -22.02 5.74
CA PRO A 78 -39.14 -23.44 6.00
C PRO A 78 -38.78 -24.40 4.85
N LEU A 79 -38.19 -23.90 3.76
CA LEU A 79 -37.81 -24.68 2.58
C LEU A 79 -36.33 -25.11 2.59
N PHE A 80 -35.55 -24.71 3.59
CA PHE A 80 -34.16 -25.15 3.74
C PHE A 80 -34.11 -26.50 4.48
N ARG A 81 -34.44 -27.58 3.76
CA ARG A 81 -34.17 -28.96 4.16
C ARG A 81 -33.47 -29.71 3.04
#